data_AF-A0A949B061-F1
#
_entry.id   AF-A0A949B061-F1
#
_cell.length_a   1.000
_cell.length_b   1.000
_cell.length_c   1.000
_cell.angle_alpha   90.00
_cell.angle_beta   90.00
_cell.angle_gamma   90.00
#
_symmetry.space_group_name_H-M   'P 1'
#
loop_
_entity.id
_entity.type
_entity.pdbx_description
1 polymer ?
#
loop_
_entity_poly.entity_id
_entity_poly.type
_entity_poly.pdbx_seq_one_letter_code
_entity_poly.pdbx_strand_id
1 'polypeptide(L)'
;EENEAYRNIPFLAKGGRLYVNASQRSFIRKEVKPYLDKMGIAWRSTPADKIAMELGTPMSSNLALLGFFSAFEKDLVTHKELRNAIDQVTPSQFKKINFKVFDAGFEMGTQ
;
A
#
# COMPACT_ATOMS: atom_id res chain seq x y z
N GLU A 1 6.14 -0.51 6.46
CA GLU A 1 6.98 0.73 6.54
C GLU A 1 8.30 0.58 5.77
N GLU A 2 9.10 1.64 5.58
CA GLU A 2 10.37 1.60 4.82
C GLU A 2 11.33 0.50 5.29
N ASN A 3 11.65 0.45 6.59
CA ASN A 3 12.57 -0.55 7.14
C ASN A 3 12.04 -1.99 6.99
N GLU A 4 10.73 -2.17 7.09
CA GLU A 4 10.07 -3.45 6.85
C GLU A 4 10.22 -3.89 5.40
N ALA A 5 10.10 -2.97 4.44
CA ALA A 5 10.33 -3.31 3.03
C ALA A 5 11.76 -3.78 2.79
N TYR A 6 12.77 -3.09 3.32
CA TYR A 6 14.17 -3.51 3.18
C TYR A 6 14.47 -4.89 3.76
N ARG A 7 13.87 -5.23 4.91
CA ARG A 7 14.00 -6.57 5.51
C ARG A 7 13.35 -7.65 4.64
N ASN A 8 12.33 -7.30 3.86
CA ASN A 8 11.55 -8.27 3.10
C ASN A 8 11.96 -8.40 1.61
N ILE A 9 12.70 -7.44 1.06
CA ILE A 9 13.18 -7.47 -0.35
C ILE A 9 13.83 -8.81 -0.74
N PRO A 10 14.70 -9.44 0.08
CA PRO A 10 15.33 -10.72 -0.29
C PRO A 10 14.35 -11.89 -0.48
N PHE A 11 13.13 -11.80 0.03
CA PHE A 11 12.10 -12.84 -0.09
C PHE A 11 11.16 -12.62 -1.27
N LEU A 12 11.29 -11.50 -2.00
CA LEU A 12 10.47 -11.24 -3.17
C LEU A 12 10.90 -12.15 -4.34
N ALA A 13 9.93 -12.82 -4.94
CA ALA A 13 10.14 -13.55 -6.17
C ALA A 13 10.56 -12.61 -7.31
N LYS A 14 11.26 -13.18 -8.31
CA LYS A 14 11.60 -12.46 -9.55
C LYS A 14 10.32 -11.98 -10.25
N GLY A 15 10.30 -10.72 -10.68
CA GLY A 15 9.09 -10.09 -11.23
C GLY A 15 8.06 -9.66 -10.18
N GLY A 16 8.37 -9.81 -8.89
CA GLY A 16 7.49 -9.45 -7.79
C GLY A 16 7.18 -7.96 -7.74
N ARG A 17 6.13 -7.61 -6.99
CA ARG A 17 5.67 -6.23 -6.83
C ARG A 17 5.71 -5.84 -5.35
N LEU A 18 6.26 -4.66 -5.08
CA LEU A 18 6.49 -4.15 -3.73
C LEU A 18 5.71 -2.85 -3.53
N TYR A 19 4.83 -2.83 -2.52
CA TYR A 19 4.06 -1.65 -2.11
C TYR A 19 4.48 -1.24 -0.71
N VAL A 20 4.93 0.00 -0.56
CA VAL A 20 5.54 0.45 0.69
C VAL A 20 4.89 1.72 1.21
N ASN A 21 4.54 1.69 2.48
CA ASN A 21 4.26 2.90 3.24
C ASN A 21 5.58 3.68 3.47
N ALA A 22 5.84 4.65 2.60
CA ALA A 22 7.00 5.52 2.60
C ALA A 22 6.74 6.74 1.71
N SER A 23 7.51 7.83 1.89
CA SER A 23 7.40 9.00 1.03
C SER A 23 7.86 8.68 -0.41
N GLN A 24 7.18 9.25 -1.41
CA GLN A 24 7.48 9.00 -2.84
C GLN A 24 8.89 9.44 -3.26
N ARG A 25 9.49 10.44 -2.58
CA ARG A 25 10.73 11.08 -3.04
C ARG A 25 12.02 10.31 -2.70
N SER A 26 12.00 9.34 -1.79
CA SER A 26 13.25 8.83 -1.23
C SER A 26 13.28 7.35 -0.84
N PHE A 27 12.22 6.57 -1.09
CA PHE A 27 12.17 5.23 -0.53
C PHE A 27 13.29 4.31 -1.03
N ILE A 28 13.70 4.35 -2.31
CA ILE A 28 14.72 3.45 -2.84
C ILE A 28 16.13 4.04 -2.70
N ARG A 29 16.93 3.38 -1.85
CA ARG A 29 18.36 3.59 -1.69
C ARG A 29 19.11 3.16 -2.95
N LYS A 30 20.11 3.96 -3.34
CA LYS A 30 20.91 3.72 -4.55
C LYS A 30 21.59 2.36 -4.55
N GLU A 31 21.94 1.87 -3.36
CA GLU A 31 22.61 0.60 -3.12
C GLU A 31 21.68 -0.60 -3.38
N VAL A 32 20.36 -0.42 -3.23
CA VAL A 32 19.37 -1.49 -3.39
C VAL A 32 18.79 -1.53 -4.80
N LYS A 33 18.81 -0.40 -5.52
CA LYS A 33 18.26 -0.31 -6.88
C LYS A 33 18.80 -1.39 -7.84
N PRO A 34 20.11 -1.69 -7.93
CA PRO A 34 20.62 -2.71 -8.85
C PRO A 34 20.05 -4.11 -8.58
N TYR A 35 19.78 -4.44 -7.31
CA TYR A 35 19.16 -5.70 -6.94
C TYR A 35 17.70 -5.76 -7.40
N LEU A 36 16.93 -4.69 -7.17
CA LEU A 36 15.54 -4.61 -7.61
C LEU A 36 15.43 -4.70 -9.13
N ASP A 37 16.30 -4.00 -9.86
CA ASP A 37 16.37 -4.04 -11.33
C ASP A 37 16.72 -5.46 -11.82
N LYS A 38 17.74 -6.11 -11.23
CA LYS A 38 18.13 -7.49 -11.56
C LYS A 38 17.01 -8.49 -11.32
N MET A 39 16.26 -8.32 -10.24
CA MET A 39 15.13 -9.17 -9.88
C MET A 39 13.85 -8.80 -10.65
N GLY A 40 13.85 -7.72 -11.43
CA GLY A 40 12.66 -7.23 -12.13
C GLY A 40 11.54 -6.84 -11.17
N ILE A 41 11.87 -6.38 -9.96
CA ILE A 41 10.88 -6.01 -8.96
C ILE A 41 10.31 -4.63 -9.29
N ALA A 42 9.00 -4.56 -9.56
CA ALA A 42 8.30 -3.29 -9.64
C ALA A 42 7.98 -2.81 -8.22
N TRP A 43 8.23 -1.53 -7.94
CA TRP A 43 8.00 -0.97 -6.61
C TRP A 43 7.20 0.33 -6.70
N ARG A 44 6.36 0.56 -5.70
CA ARG A 44 5.54 1.76 -5.55
C ARG A 44 5.49 2.15 -4.08
N SER A 45 5.50 3.45 -3.79
CA SER A 45 5.37 3.94 -2.43
C SER A 45 4.30 5.02 -2.32
N THR A 46 3.67 5.06 -1.15
CA THR A 46 2.69 6.08 -0.77
C THR A 46 2.85 6.39 0.72
N PRO A 47 2.69 7.65 1.17
CA PRO A 47 2.75 7.99 2.59
C PRO A 47 1.45 7.59 3.32
N ALA A 48 1.20 6.28 3.45
CA ALA A 48 -0.04 5.71 3.96
C ALA A 48 -0.35 6.15 5.41
N ASP A 49 0.67 6.29 6.26
CA ASP A 49 0.49 6.83 7.61
C ASP A 49 -0.03 8.27 7.60
N LYS A 50 0.46 9.09 6.67
CA LYS A 50 0.03 10.48 6.53
C LYS A 50 -1.45 10.54 6.12
N ILE A 51 -1.85 9.71 5.16
CA ILE A 51 -3.25 9.60 4.71
C ILE A 51 -4.15 9.23 5.90
N ALA A 52 -3.78 8.19 6.66
CA ALA A 52 -4.58 7.73 7.80
C ALA A 52 -4.61 8.76 8.96
N MET A 53 -3.50 9.44 9.20
CA MET A 53 -3.37 10.51 10.20
C MET A 53 -4.27 11.70 9.87
N GLU A 54 -4.25 12.19 8.63
CA GLU A 54 -5.07 13.32 8.16
C GLU A 54 -6.58 13.00 8.23
N LEU A 55 -6.94 11.72 8.16
CA LEU A 55 -8.31 11.24 8.31
C LEU A 55 -8.71 10.96 9.77
N GLY A 56 -7.81 11.16 10.74
CA GLY A 56 -8.09 11.00 12.17
C GLY A 56 -8.06 9.55 12.67
N THR A 57 -7.46 8.63 11.92
CA THR A 57 -7.31 7.22 12.33
C THR A 57 -5.90 6.66 12.01
N PRO A 58 -4.86 7.13 12.71
CA PRO A 58 -3.47 6.76 12.42
C PRO A 58 -3.21 5.25 12.35
N MET A 59 -3.96 4.46 13.13
CA MET A 59 -3.85 3.01 13.19
C MET A 59 -4.33 2.29 11.91
N SER A 60 -4.95 3.01 10.97
CA SER A 60 -5.54 2.44 9.74
C SER A 60 -4.65 2.63 8.50
N SER A 61 -3.36 2.90 8.66
CA SER A 61 -2.45 3.11 7.52
C SER A 61 -2.30 1.88 6.62
N ASN A 62 -2.51 0.69 7.14
CA ASN A 62 -2.60 -0.54 6.35
C ASN A 62 -3.74 -0.49 5.32
N LEU A 63 -4.90 0.09 5.66
CA LEU A 63 -6.02 0.25 4.74
C LEU A 63 -5.71 1.26 3.64
N ALA A 64 -5.02 2.36 3.97
CA ALA A 64 -4.56 3.31 2.96
C ALA A 64 -3.57 2.64 1.98
N LEU A 65 -2.64 1.83 2.50
CA LEU A 65 -1.70 1.08 1.65
C LEU A 65 -2.41 0.02 0.79
N LEU A 66 -3.41 -0.68 1.33
CA LEU A 66 -4.24 -1.65 0.59
C LEU A 66 -5.09 -0.97 -0.49
N GLY A 67 -5.64 0.22 -0.20
CA GLY A 67 -6.34 1.04 -1.18
C GLY A 67 -5.42 1.39 -2.35
N PHE A 68 -4.24 1.91 -2.03
CA PHE A 68 -3.21 2.25 -3.03
C PHE A 68 -2.78 1.03 -3.86
N PHE A 69 -2.57 -0.12 -3.22
CA PHE A 69 -2.29 -1.40 -3.90
C PHE A 69 -3.38 -1.73 -4.94
N SER A 70 -4.65 -1.60 -4.56
CA SER A 70 -5.78 -1.97 -5.41
C SER A 70 -5.97 -1.06 -6.65
N ALA A 71 -5.32 0.10 -6.68
CA ALA A 71 -5.30 0.97 -7.86
C ALA A 71 -4.54 0.34 -9.04
N PHE A 72 -3.55 -0.50 -8.76
CA PHE A 72 -2.64 -1.08 -9.76
C PHE A 72 -2.91 -2.56 -10.04
N GLU A 73 -3.50 -3.29 -9.09
CA GLU A 73 -3.57 -4.77 -9.12
C GLU A 73 -4.93 -5.31 -9.56
N LYS A 74 -5.56 -4.64 -10.54
CA LYS A 74 -6.94 -4.93 -11.00
C LYS A 74 -7.15 -6.37 -11.48
N ASP A 75 -6.10 -7.02 -11.99
CA ASP A 75 -6.14 -8.40 -12.46
C ASP A 75 -6.03 -9.44 -11.33
N LEU A 76 -5.50 -9.04 -10.15
CA LEU A 76 -5.42 -9.90 -8.97
C LEU A 76 -6.65 -9.76 -8.09
N VAL A 77 -7.03 -8.52 -7.80
CA VAL A 77 -8.19 -8.19 -6.99
C VAL A 77 -8.63 -6.76 -7.28
N THR A 78 -9.93 -6.58 -7.47
CA THR A 78 -10.49 -5.25 -7.71
C THR A 78 -10.62 -4.46 -6.41
N HIS A 79 -10.58 -3.13 -6.52
CA HIS A 79 -10.90 -2.22 -5.41
C HIS A 79 -12.24 -2.59 -4.73
N LYS A 80 -13.25 -2.97 -5.52
CA LYS A 80 -14.57 -3.37 -5.02
C LYS A 80 -14.51 -4.66 -4.20
N GLU A 81 -13.79 -5.67 -4.65
CA GLU A 81 -13.64 -6.94 -3.92
C GLU A 81 -12.93 -6.74 -2.59
N LEU A 82 -11.83 -5.98 -2.56
CA LEU A 82 -11.16 -5.63 -1.30
C LEU A 82 -12.05 -4.82 -0.38
N ARG A 83 -12.81 -3.86 -0.91
CA ARG A 83 -13.77 -3.07 -0.13
C ARG A 83 -14.85 -3.94 0.51
N ASN A 84 -15.35 -4.93 -0.22
CA ASN A 84 -16.31 -5.90 0.31
C ASN A 84 -15.68 -6.79 1.41
N ALA A 85 -14.44 -7.23 1.23
CA ALA A 85 -13.73 -7.99 2.27
C ALA A 85 -13.54 -7.15 3.54
N ILE A 86 -13.18 -5.87 3.39
CA ILE A 86 -13.08 -4.91 4.51
C ILE A 86 -14.43 -4.77 5.23
N ASP A 87 -15.55 -4.73 4.50
CA ASP A 87 -16.89 -4.65 5.07
C ASP A 87 -17.23 -5.83 6.00
N GLN A 88 -16.80 -7.03 5.60
CA GLN A 88 -17.07 -8.27 6.34
C GLN A 88 -16.26 -8.38 7.63
N VAL A 89 -15.02 -7.89 7.64
CA VAL A 89 -14.12 -8.01 8.79
C VAL A 89 -14.12 -6.79 9.71
N THR A 90 -14.65 -5.65 9.26
CA THR A 90 -14.64 -4.40 10.04
C THR A 90 -15.85 -4.30 10.96
N PRO A 91 -15.67 -4.08 12.27
CA PRO A 91 -16.78 -3.81 13.18
C PRO A 91 -17.59 -2.58 12.74
N SER A 92 -18.92 -2.61 12.94
CA SER A 92 -19.85 -1.59 12.43
C SER A 92 -19.44 -0.15 12.73
N GLN A 93 -18.94 0.12 13.94
CA GLN A 93 -18.49 1.44 14.39
C GLN A 93 -17.27 1.99 13.60
N PHE A 94 -16.48 1.13 12.98
CA PHE A 94 -15.27 1.51 12.23
C PHE A 94 -15.46 1.50 10.71
N LYS A 95 -16.58 0.96 10.19
CA LYS A 95 -16.80 0.78 8.73
C LYS A 95 -16.62 2.07 7.94
N LYS A 96 -17.29 3.15 8.37
CA LYS A 96 -17.27 4.44 7.66
C LYS A 96 -15.85 5.01 7.56
N ILE A 97 -15.09 4.97 8.65
CA ILE A 97 -13.74 5.53 8.67
C ILE A 97 -12.75 4.64 7.92
N ASN A 98 -12.85 3.32 8.07
CA ASN A 98 -12.01 2.36 7.37
C ASN A 98 -12.20 2.44 5.85
N PHE A 99 -13.44 2.56 5.38
CA PHE A 99 -13.70 2.81 3.96
C PHE A 99 -13.12 4.12 3.50
N LYS A 100 -13.28 5.21 4.25
CA LYS A 100 -12.71 6.50 3.87
C LYS A 100 -11.19 6.43 3.70
N VAL A 101 -10.49 5.72 4.59
CA VAL A 101 -9.03 5.55 4.51
C VAL A 101 -8.62 4.65 3.34
N PHE A 102 -9.33 3.55 3.14
CA PHE A 102 -9.11 2.65 2.00
C PHE A 102 -9.33 3.37 0.66
N ASP A 103 -10.47 4.03 0.51
CA ASP A 103 -10.85 4.78 -0.70
C ASP A 103 -9.83 5.92 -0.96
N ALA A 104 -9.38 6.66 0.06
CA ALA A 104 -8.34 7.68 -0.08
C ALA A 104 -6.97 7.11 -0.54
N GLY A 105 -6.62 5.91 -0.06
CA GLY A 105 -5.44 5.19 -0.53
C GLY A 105 -5.53 4.86 -2.03
N PHE A 106 -6.69 4.40 -2.49
CA PHE A 106 -6.94 4.10 -3.90
C PHE A 106 -6.84 5.34 -4.78
N GLU A 107 -7.47 6.45 -4.36
CA GLU A 107 -7.40 7.73 -5.08
C GLU A 107 -5.96 8.17 -5.31
N MET A 108 -5.09 8.06 -4.30
CA MET A 108 -3.65 8.37 -4.42
C MET A 108 -2.91 7.52 -5.46
N GLY A 109 -3.39 6.31 -5.76
CA GLY A 109 -2.81 5.44 -6.79
C GLY A 109 -3.36 5.70 -8.20
N THR A 110 -4.42 6.49 -8.32
CA THR A 110 -5.07 6.84 -9.59
C THR A 110 -4.75 8.24 -10.10
N GLN A 111 -3.98 9.02 -9.32
CA GLN A 111 -3.48 10.35 -9.70
C GLN A 111 -2.29 10.28 -10.66
#